data_AF-A0A3B0X8I8-F1
#
_entry.id   AF-A0A3B0X8I8-F1
#
_cell.length_a   1.000
_cell.length_b   1.000
_cell.length_c   1.000
_cell.angle_alpha   90.00
_cell.angle_beta   90.00
_cell.angle_gamma   90.00
#
_symmetry.space_group_name_H-M   'P 1'
#
loop_
_entity.id
_entity.type
_entity.pdbx_description
1 polymer ?
#
loop_
_entity_poly.entity_id
_entity_poly.type
_entity_poly.pdbx_seq_one_letter_code
_entity_poly.pdbx_strand_id
1 'polypeptide(L)'
;MYMSHHQVVEQQGVYHQFNGVVFSDISFGFMPAFKNLNDQQIHLSRDQNGDLSVMHLFDGLPDLWIKEKDAQGKALALKSEIIAGFMRNAQFYTLSEIINNIKDS
;
A
#
# COMPACT_ATOMS: atom_id res chain seq x y z
N MET A 1 -35.03 5.71 10.52
CA MET A 1 -34.34 5.26 11.74
C MET A 1 -32.87 5.12 11.38
N TYR A 2 -32.04 6.07 11.78
CA TYR A 2 -30.61 6.07 11.48
C TYR A 2 -29.93 4.96 12.29
N MET A 3 -29.23 4.04 11.62
CA MET A 3 -28.31 3.14 12.30
C MET A 3 -27.00 3.89 12.55
N SER A 4 -26.56 3.87 13.81
CA SER A 4 -25.37 4.57 14.29
C SER A 4 -24.09 3.81 13.94
N HIS A 5 -22.99 4.57 13.88
CA HIS A 5 -21.62 4.21 13.47
C HIS A 5 -20.99 2.96 14.14
N HIS A 6 -21.64 2.34 15.11
CA HIS A 6 -21.01 1.36 16.00
C HIS A 6 -21.09 -0.10 15.52
N GLN A 7 -21.77 -0.40 14.41
CA GLN A 7 -21.97 -1.78 13.93
C GLN A 7 -21.12 -2.20 12.72
N VAL A 8 -20.20 -1.37 12.24
CA VAL A 8 -19.33 -1.72 11.08
C VAL A 8 -18.02 -2.41 11.51
N VAL A 9 -17.72 -2.47 12.81
CA VAL A 9 -16.41 -2.91 13.32
C VAL A 9 -16.20 -4.43 13.33
N GLU A 10 -17.25 -5.25 13.20
CA GLU A 10 -17.13 -6.72 13.31
C GLU A 10 -16.59 -7.44 12.05
N GLN A 11 -16.43 -6.77 10.90
CA GLN A 11 -15.86 -7.40 9.69
C GLN A 11 -14.36 -7.12 9.46
N GLN A 12 -13.70 -6.30 10.29
CA GLN A 12 -12.29 -5.94 10.12
C GLN A 12 -11.32 -6.82 10.95
N GLY A 13 -11.63 -8.10 11.07
CA GLY A 13 -10.88 -9.07 11.89
C GLY A 13 -9.43 -9.38 11.46
N VAL A 14 -8.90 -8.73 10.42
CA VAL A 14 -7.53 -8.97 9.92
C VAL A 14 -6.65 -7.70 9.94
N TYR A 15 -7.22 -6.51 10.16
CA TYR A 15 -6.43 -5.27 10.30
C TYR A 15 -5.82 -5.09 11.70
N HIS A 16 -6.18 -5.95 12.65
CA HIS A 16 -5.88 -5.80 14.08
C HIS A 16 -4.47 -6.23 14.54
N GLN A 17 -3.54 -6.53 13.63
CA GLN A 17 -2.23 -7.07 14.05
C GLN A 17 -1.01 -6.17 13.79
N PHE A 18 -1.20 -4.93 13.34
CA PHE A 18 -0.14 -3.92 13.39
C PHE A 18 -0.73 -2.58 13.80
N ASN A 19 -0.60 -2.23 15.08
CA ASN A 19 -0.85 -0.87 15.56
C ASN A 19 -0.02 0.09 14.69
N GLY A 20 -0.64 1.06 14.02
CA GLY A 20 0.06 2.00 13.12
C GLY A 20 1.24 2.75 13.75
N VAL A 21 1.36 2.71 15.08
CA VAL A 21 2.46 3.26 15.88
C VAL A 21 3.75 2.43 15.82
N VAL A 22 3.68 1.10 15.57
CA VAL A 22 4.93 0.32 15.42
C VAL A 22 5.53 0.51 14.04
N PHE A 23 4.75 0.62 12.96
CA PHE A 23 5.34 0.84 11.63
C PHE A 23 5.99 2.24 11.52
N SER A 24 5.49 3.28 12.20
CA SER A 24 6.08 4.63 12.11
C SER A 24 7.53 4.71 12.59
N ASP A 25 7.92 3.88 13.57
CA ASP A 25 9.27 3.94 14.16
C ASP A 25 10.29 3.10 13.37
N ILE A 26 9.84 2.00 12.73
CA ILE A 26 10.65 1.14 11.84
C ILE A 26 10.58 1.54 10.35
N SER A 27 9.62 2.39 9.95
CA SER A 27 9.45 2.85 8.56
C SER A 27 10.43 3.95 8.17
N PHE A 28 11.32 4.39 9.05
CA PHE A 28 12.31 5.40 8.70
C PHE A 28 13.19 4.90 7.55
N GLY A 29 12.98 5.48 6.36
CA GLY A 29 13.65 5.09 5.12
C GLY A 29 12.92 4.05 4.25
N PHE A 30 11.73 3.59 4.64
CA PHE A 30 10.85 2.78 3.79
C PHE A 30 9.79 3.65 3.13
N MET A 31 9.78 3.67 1.80
CA MET A 31 8.83 4.43 1.00
C MET A 31 7.79 3.49 0.39
N PRO A 32 6.48 3.70 0.60
CA PRO A 32 5.45 2.88 -0.02
C PRO A 32 5.61 2.83 -1.55
N ALA A 33 5.50 1.62 -2.10
CA ALA A 33 5.69 1.37 -3.52
C ALA A 33 4.85 0.18 -4.00
N PHE A 34 4.74 0.08 -5.32
CA PHE A 34 4.11 -1.02 -6.03
C PHE A 34 5.10 -1.63 -7.00
N LYS A 35 5.05 -2.95 -7.15
CA LYS A 35 5.89 -3.69 -8.09
C LYS A 35 5.02 -4.54 -9.00
N ASN A 36 5.27 -4.46 -10.30
CA ASN A 36 4.70 -5.38 -11.26
C ASN A 36 5.54 -6.65 -11.32
N LEU A 37 4.94 -7.79 -11.06
CA LEU A 37 5.63 -9.08 -11.05
C LEU A 37 6.03 -9.56 -12.46
N ASN A 38 5.35 -9.09 -13.51
CA ASN A 38 5.62 -9.54 -14.88
C ASN A 38 6.91 -8.95 -15.45
N ASP A 39 7.13 -7.64 -15.27
CA ASP A 39 8.26 -6.90 -15.84
C ASP A 39 9.22 -6.33 -14.79
N GLN A 40 8.93 -6.57 -13.51
CA GLN A 40 9.71 -6.11 -12.35
C GLN A 40 9.78 -4.58 -12.20
N GLN A 41 8.96 -3.82 -12.94
CA GLN A 41 8.87 -2.37 -12.80
C GLN A 41 8.34 -2.00 -11.42
N ILE A 42 8.89 -0.92 -10.85
CA ILE A 42 8.53 -0.42 -9.52
C ILE A 42 8.10 1.04 -9.65
N HIS A 43 7.00 1.37 -9.00
CA HIS A 43 6.51 2.74 -8.88
C HIS A 43 6.34 3.09 -7.39
N LEU A 44 6.94 4.20 -6.98
CA LEU A 44 6.68 4.77 -5.65
C LEU A 44 5.24 5.26 -5.60
N SER A 45 4.62 5.09 -4.44
CA SER A 45 3.28 5.62 -4.23
C SER A 45 3.34 7.14 -4.17
N ARG A 46 2.39 7.77 -4.87
CA ARG A 46 2.27 9.22 -4.97
C ARG A 46 0.84 9.64 -4.67
N ASP A 47 0.67 10.88 -4.26
CA ASP A 47 -0.65 11.50 -4.17
C ASP A 47 -1.13 12.00 -5.55
N GLN A 48 -2.32 12.58 -5.58
CA GLN A 48 -2.92 13.17 -6.78
C GLN A 48 -2.10 14.33 -7.40
N ASN A 49 -1.19 14.95 -6.64
CA ASN A 49 -0.31 16.02 -7.13
C ASN A 49 1.00 15.45 -7.70
N GLY A 50 1.25 14.15 -7.51
CA GLY A 50 2.50 13.48 -7.91
C GLY A 50 3.57 13.49 -6.82
N ASP A 51 3.26 14.01 -5.63
CA ASP A 51 4.18 14.02 -4.50
C ASP A 51 4.24 12.65 -3.84
N LEU A 52 5.37 12.34 -3.22
CA LEU A 52 5.58 11.04 -2.58
C LEU A 52 4.63 10.87 -1.39
N SER A 53 3.94 9.72 -1.36
CA SER A 53 2.97 9.41 -0.33
C SER A 53 3.59 8.57 0.79
N VAL A 54 3.13 8.81 2.01
CA VAL A 54 3.41 7.98 3.21
C VAL A 54 2.49 6.75 3.31
N MET A 55 1.52 6.63 2.40
CA MET A 55 0.56 5.54 2.30
C MET A 55 0.52 4.96 0.89
N HIS A 56 0.05 3.72 0.74
CA HIS A 56 -0.23 3.10 -0.56
C HIS A 56 -1.47 3.70 -1.23
N LEU A 57 -1.23 4.74 -2.03
CA LEU A 57 -2.20 5.36 -2.93
C LEU A 57 -1.99 4.84 -4.36
N PHE A 58 -3.10 4.67 -5.09
CA PHE A 58 -3.06 4.28 -6.51
C PHE A 58 -2.85 5.47 -7.44
N ASP A 59 -2.91 6.69 -6.91
CA ASP A 59 -2.67 7.92 -7.65
C ASP A 59 -1.25 7.94 -8.24
N GLY A 60 -1.14 8.42 -9.48
CA GLY A 60 0.13 8.48 -10.19
C GLY A 60 0.69 7.13 -10.68
N LEU A 61 -0.03 6.01 -10.49
CA LEU A 61 0.33 4.73 -11.11
C LEU A 61 -0.01 4.72 -12.62
N PRO A 62 0.74 3.94 -13.42
CA PRO A 62 0.41 3.76 -14.83
C PRO A 62 -0.99 3.18 -15.01
N ASP A 63 -1.77 3.72 -15.96
CA ASP A 63 -3.11 3.21 -16.29
C ASP A 63 -3.12 1.72 -16.64
N LEU A 64 -2.04 1.23 -17.24
CA LEU A 64 -1.82 -0.18 -17.56
C LEU A 64 -1.81 -1.10 -16.33
N TRP A 65 -1.60 -0.58 -15.13
CA TRP A 65 -1.60 -1.34 -13.87
C TRP A 65 -2.97 -1.35 -13.20
N ILE A 66 -3.86 -0.45 -13.60
CA ILE A 66 -5.19 -0.31 -13.04
C ILE A 66 -6.11 -1.35 -13.68
N LYS A 67 -6.85 -2.08 -12.85
CA LYS A 67 -7.87 -3.04 -13.28
C LYS A 67 -9.25 -2.42 -13.38
N GLU A 68 -9.58 -1.53 -12.44
CA GLU A 68 -10.90 -0.90 -12.34
C GLU A 68 -10.77 0.56 -11.92
N LYS A 69 -11.61 1.41 -12.52
CA LYS A 69 -11.74 2.83 -12.20
C LYS A 69 -13.19 3.17 -11.89
N ASP A 70 -13.41 4.17 -11.05
CA ASP A 70 -14.74 4.72 -10.81
C ASP A 70 -15.23 5.58 -11.99
N ALA A 71 -16.47 6.10 -11.88
CA ALA A 71 -17.07 6.94 -12.90
C ALA A 71 -16.34 8.28 -13.12
N GLN A 72 -15.49 8.69 -12.19
CA GLN A 72 -14.66 9.89 -12.25
C GLN A 72 -13.23 9.59 -12.76
N GLY A 73 -12.92 8.31 -13.04
CA GLY A 73 -11.62 7.86 -13.53
C GLY A 73 -10.60 7.56 -12.41
N LYS A 74 -10.99 7.60 -11.14
CA LYS A 74 -10.11 7.25 -10.02
C LYS A 74 -9.91 5.75 -9.96
N ALA A 75 -8.66 5.32 -9.77
CA ALA A 75 -8.33 3.91 -9.62
C ALA A 75 -8.99 3.31 -8.37
N LEU A 76 -9.72 2.20 -8.57
CA LEU A 76 -10.37 1.44 -7.49
C LEU A 76 -9.66 0.12 -7.20
N ALA A 77 -9.06 -0.50 -8.23
CA ALA A 77 -8.36 -1.77 -8.08
C ALA A 77 -7.17 -1.86 -9.03
N LEU A 78 -6.13 -2.57 -8.59
CA LEU A 78 -4.96 -2.91 -9.40
C LEU A 78 -5.12 -4.31 -10.03
N LYS A 79 -4.35 -4.56 -11.08
CA LYS A 79 -4.22 -5.91 -11.65
C LYS A 79 -3.52 -6.84 -10.65
N SER A 80 -3.80 -8.14 -10.75
CA SER A 80 -3.34 -9.16 -9.78
C SER A 80 -1.83 -9.34 -9.72
N GLU A 81 -1.12 -9.01 -10.80
CA GLU A 81 0.34 -9.03 -10.88
C GLU A 81 1.01 -7.86 -10.16
N ILE A 82 0.25 -6.86 -9.70
CA ILE A 82 0.79 -5.70 -8.99
C ILE A 82 0.73 -5.97 -7.49
N ILE A 83 1.89 -5.97 -6.85
CA ILE A 83 2.02 -6.16 -5.41
C ILE A 83 2.40 -4.86 -4.69
N ALA A 84 1.88 -4.67 -3.50
CA ALA A 84 2.24 -3.57 -2.62
C ALA A 84 3.45 -3.94 -1.75
N GLY A 85 4.34 -2.98 -1.54
CA GLY A 85 5.50 -3.12 -0.66
C GLY A 85 6.17 -1.77 -0.43
N PHE A 86 7.46 -1.79 -0.15
CA PHE A 86 8.22 -0.62 0.24
C PHE A 86 9.59 -0.61 -0.43
N MET A 87 10.06 0.57 -0.79
CA MET A 87 11.41 0.81 -1.27
C MET A 87 12.31 1.30 -0.14
N ARG A 88 13.51 0.72 -0.03
CA ARG A 88 14.59 1.21 0.83
C ARG A 88 15.92 0.91 0.16
N ASN A 89 16.85 1.88 0.14
CA ASN A 89 18.18 1.71 -0.47
C ASN A 89 18.15 1.11 -1.89
N ALA A 90 17.22 1.58 -2.73
CA ALA A 90 16.99 1.08 -4.10
C ALA A 90 16.51 -0.38 -4.21
N GLN A 91 16.12 -1.01 -3.11
CA GLN A 91 15.58 -2.36 -3.07
C GLN A 91 14.11 -2.36 -2.66
N PHE A 92 13.33 -3.25 -3.27
CA PHE A 92 11.93 -3.48 -2.93
C PHE A 92 11.80 -4.57 -1.86
N TYR A 93 10.93 -4.31 -0.89
CA TYR A 93 10.60 -5.22 0.20
C TYR A 93 9.10 -5.33 0.34
N THR A 94 8.60 -6.55 0.46
CA THR A 94 7.26 -6.84 0.95
C THR A 94 7.20 -6.58 2.46
N LEU A 95 6.00 -6.33 2.98
CA LEU A 95 5.80 -6.18 4.42
C LEU A 95 6.29 -7.42 5.20
N SER A 96 6.07 -8.61 4.65
CA SER A 96 6.58 -9.88 5.20
C SER A 96 8.09 -9.92 5.31
N GLU A 97 8.82 -9.46 4.30
CA GLU A 97 10.28 -9.43 4.32
C GLU A 97 10.81 -8.45 5.37
N ILE A 98 10.17 -7.29 5.51
CA ILE A 98 10.53 -6.29 6.54
C ILE A 98 10.34 -6.91 7.93
N ILE A 99 9.18 -7.52 8.21
CA ILE A 99 8.88 -8.11 9.51
C ILE A 99 9.86 -9.24 9.86
N ASN A 100 10.20 -10.08 8.89
CA ASN A 100 11.15 -11.17 9.11
C ASN A 100 12.57 -10.63 9.37
N ASN A 101 13.01 -9.62 8.62
CA ASN A 101 14.35 -9.06 8.79
C ASN A 101 14.54 -8.35 10.15
N ILE A 102 13.48 -7.74 10.69
CA ILE A 102 13.52 -7.09 12.00
C ILE A 102 13.62 -8.11 13.15
N LYS A 103 13.09 -9.33 12.98
CA LYS A 103 13.14 -10.35 14.05
C LYS A 103 14.54 -10.94 14.26
N ASP A 104 15.43 -10.79 13.28
CA ASP A 104 16.78 -11.36 13.29
C ASP A 104 17.87 -10.33 13.69
N SER A 105 17.50 -9.09 14.07
CA SER A 105 18.42 -8.04 14.58
C SER A 105 18.28 -7.84 16.08
#